data_AF-A0A952SQS8-F1
#
_entry.id   AF-A0A952SQS8-F1
#
_cell.length_a   1.000
_cell.length_b   1.000
_cell.length_c   1.000
_cell.angle_alpha   90.00
_cell.angle_beta   90.00
_cell.angle_gamma   90.00
#
_symmetry.space_group_name_H-M   'P 1'
#
loop_
_entity.id
_entity.type
_entity.pdbx_description
1 polymer ?
#
loop_
_entity_poly.entity_id
_entity_poly.type
_entity_poly.pdbx_seq_one_letter_code
_entity_poly.pdbx_strand_id
1 'polypeptide(L)'
;MLTVKGSEAGESRFLEVNLKSYYFKEDRDANFVAPEEVRQARLVMSEVRGQSARADSDLRRAEAEHASALAALARHQTALNLALESEARNTKKLESLNRAAIKAQSDVTESNSKVEQATINKGEATERVVKQAVQVRAIEDAFNVRKTAYRRATESTTDRNRLIADLMHLSERIAVIHLSSILAAEDMWEISLGTARNSLAGLAAVLDPSGTTRGLAAGAAFAGATGDLLRSELYAKSFATAIVRACDDERRDYRISMESRMTQTIDKYPIDLALVDLVEYHKRGSFWHGLSVVVERASTPEDLAALKTEAERNSLIAQASVKRITLVTSLDRVRRTMGAEEYVEVRSELNTLFGDEFRFLSRSMTLDGLRHYNRALEELQAKLDQSVSGG
;
A
#
# COMPACT_ATOMS: atom_id res chain seq x y z
N MET A 1 9.99 78.83 8.43
CA MET A 1 8.96 79.71 7.81
C MET A 1 7.91 78.79 7.21
N LEU A 2 6.85 78.53 7.99
CA LEU A 2 5.80 77.58 7.65
C LEU A 2 4.74 78.32 6.82
N THR A 3 4.67 77.96 5.54
CA THR A 3 3.63 78.40 4.62
C THR A 3 2.64 77.24 4.49
N VAL A 4 1.54 77.29 5.23
CA VAL A 4 0.36 76.44 5.01
C VAL A 4 -0.64 77.29 4.21
N LYS A 5 -0.89 76.89 2.96
CA LYS A 5 -2.01 77.34 2.13
C LYS A 5 -3.20 76.41 2.41
N GLY A 6 -4.38 77.00 2.67
CA GLY A 6 -5.70 76.33 2.68
C GLY A 6 -6.12 75.88 1.27
N SER A 7 -7.29 75.31 1.00
CA SER A 7 -8.57 75.11 1.71
C SER A 7 -9.28 73.91 1.06
N GLU A 8 -10.18 73.18 1.72
CA GLU A 8 -11.64 73.32 1.54
C GLU A 8 -12.42 72.62 2.68
N ALA A 9 -13.50 73.30 3.13
CA ALA A 9 -14.70 72.90 3.89
C ALA A 9 -14.75 71.54 4.64
N GLY A 10 -15.20 71.43 5.89
CA GLY A 10 -15.77 72.39 6.82
C GLY A 10 -16.16 71.70 8.13
N GLU A 11 -15.53 72.12 9.23
CA GLU A 11 -16.01 71.92 10.60
C GLU A 11 -16.07 73.31 11.27
N SER A 12 -17.27 73.68 11.72
CA SER A 12 -17.52 74.91 12.47
C SER A 12 -17.01 74.78 13.91
N ARG A 13 -16.00 75.57 14.28
CA ARG A 13 -15.69 75.88 15.67
C ARG A 13 -16.16 77.29 15.98
N PHE A 14 -17.13 77.41 16.88
CA PHE A 14 -17.53 78.67 17.46
C PHE A 14 -16.33 79.30 18.19
N LEU A 15 -15.95 80.49 17.72
CA LEU A 15 -15.07 81.41 18.41
C LEU A 15 -15.87 82.12 19.50
N GLU A 16 -15.69 81.68 20.74
CA GLU A 16 -16.11 82.44 21.91
C GLU A 16 -15.20 83.66 22.04
N VAL A 17 -15.63 84.78 21.45
CA VAL A 17 -14.92 86.06 21.57
C VAL A 17 -15.35 86.70 22.88
N ASN A 18 -14.54 86.47 23.91
CA ASN A 18 -14.64 87.12 25.20
C ASN A 18 -14.25 88.61 25.06
N LEU A 19 -15.23 89.46 24.70
CA LEU A 19 -15.10 90.93 24.61
C LEU A 19 -15.22 91.63 25.97
N LYS A 20 -14.95 90.94 27.08
CA LYS A 20 -14.92 91.55 28.43
C LYS A 20 -13.49 91.72 28.92
N SER A 21 -12.75 92.55 28.20
CA SER A 21 -11.56 93.29 28.62
C SER A 21 -10.99 93.81 27.31
N TYR A 22 -11.17 95.08 26.97
CA TYR A 22 -10.30 96.14 27.44
C TYR A 22 -11.01 97.49 27.21
N TYR A 23 -11.20 98.21 28.33
CA TYR A 23 -11.33 99.66 28.51
C TYR A 23 -12.46 100.44 27.81
N PHE A 24 -13.44 100.90 28.59
CA PHE A 24 -13.81 102.33 28.62
C PHE A 24 -14.40 102.69 29.99
N LYS A 25 -13.72 103.60 30.69
CA LYS A 25 -14.24 104.33 31.86
C LYS A 25 -14.94 105.60 31.34
N GLU A 26 -16.15 105.84 31.88
CA GLU A 26 -16.89 107.10 32.08
C GLU A 26 -17.13 108.06 30.90
N ASP A 27 -18.42 108.34 30.57
CA ASP A 27 -19.12 109.56 31.05
C ASP A 27 -20.66 109.48 30.87
N ARG A 28 -21.41 110.03 31.85
CA ARG A 28 -22.90 110.12 31.89
C ARG A 28 -23.30 111.61 31.92
N ASP A 29 -24.27 112.00 31.07
CA ASP A 29 -25.49 112.79 31.41
C ASP A 29 -26.12 113.47 30.17
N ALA A 30 -27.41 113.20 29.90
CA ALA A 30 -28.49 114.17 29.55
C ALA A 30 -29.82 113.50 29.05
N ASN A 31 -30.96 114.13 29.41
CA ASN A 31 -32.39 113.70 29.44
C ASN A 31 -33.32 114.27 28.30
N PHE A 32 -34.54 113.70 28.07
CA PHE A 32 -35.69 114.34 27.35
C PHE A 32 -37.14 113.73 27.64
N VAL A 33 -38.25 114.49 27.40
CA VAL A 33 -39.68 114.37 27.90
C VAL A 33 -40.76 113.84 26.89
N ALA A 34 -41.96 113.31 27.31
CA ALA A 34 -43.00 112.62 26.47
C ALA A 34 -44.47 113.23 26.43
N PRO A 35 -45.02 113.57 25.24
CA PRO A 35 -46.37 114.13 24.92
C PRO A 35 -47.57 113.17 24.59
N GLU A 36 -48.62 113.69 23.90
CA GLU A 36 -49.92 113.10 23.43
C GLU A 36 -49.81 111.67 22.84
N GLU A 37 -48.61 111.25 22.44
CA GLU A 37 -48.27 109.89 22.06
C GLU A 37 -48.64 108.86 23.14
N VAL A 38 -48.67 109.26 24.41
CA VAL A 38 -48.99 108.36 25.54
C VAL A 38 -50.44 107.86 25.52
N ARG A 39 -51.39 108.60 24.93
CA ARG A 39 -52.82 108.24 24.98
C ARG A 39 -53.23 107.35 23.82
N GLN A 40 -52.75 107.62 22.60
CA GLN A 40 -52.88 106.69 21.48
C GLN A 40 -52.18 105.35 21.79
N ALA A 41 -51.06 105.39 22.51
CA ALA A 41 -50.41 104.17 22.99
C ALA A 41 -51.35 103.30 23.85
N ARG A 42 -52.27 103.85 24.66
CA ARG A 42 -53.13 103.04 25.54
C ARG A 42 -54.21 102.23 24.82
N LEU A 43 -54.85 102.79 23.79
CA LEU A 43 -55.88 102.07 23.03
C LEU A 43 -55.25 100.91 22.24
N VAL A 44 -54.15 101.21 21.55
CA VAL A 44 -53.30 100.22 20.88
C VAL A 44 -52.90 99.12 21.87
N MET A 45 -52.48 99.49 23.08
CA MET A 45 -52.10 98.51 24.11
C MET A 45 -53.26 97.62 24.60
N SER A 46 -54.52 98.07 24.54
CA SER A 46 -55.67 97.25 24.98
C SER A 46 -56.08 96.20 23.94
N GLU A 47 -56.03 96.57 22.66
CA GLU A 47 -56.32 95.67 21.54
C GLU A 47 -55.17 94.67 21.35
N VAL A 48 -53.93 95.14 21.49
CA VAL A 48 -52.73 94.29 21.57
C VAL A 48 -52.85 93.29 22.72
N ARG A 49 -53.37 93.66 23.90
CA ARG A 49 -53.60 92.71 25.00
C ARG A 49 -54.67 91.67 24.69
N GLY A 50 -55.77 92.06 24.05
CA GLY A 50 -56.82 91.12 23.65
C GLY A 50 -56.36 90.13 22.58
N GLN A 51 -55.59 90.60 21.61
CA GLN A 51 -54.95 89.77 20.59
C GLN A 51 -53.88 88.86 21.19
N SER A 52 -53.06 89.38 22.11
CA SER A 52 -52.05 88.61 22.86
C SER A 52 -52.68 87.49 23.68
N ALA A 53 -53.79 87.75 24.38
CA ALA A 53 -54.45 86.73 25.20
C ALA A 53 -55.07 85.59 24.37
N ARG A 54 -55.59 85.89 23.17
CA ARG A 54 -56.08 84.87 22.24
C ARG A 54 -54.92 84.08 21.65
N ALA A 55 -53.86 84.77 21.23
CA ALA A 55 -52.64 84.13 20.75
C ALA A 55 -52.03 83.19 21.80
N ASP A 56 -51.99 83.59 23.07
CA ASP A 56 -51.50 82.75 24.17
C ASP A 56 -52.40 81.53 24.43
N SER A 57 -53.73 81.70 24.33
CA SER A 57 -54.69 80.60 24.49
C SER A 57 -54.57 79.59 23.35
N ASP A 58 -54.45 80.07 22.11
CA ASP A 58 -54.30 79.23 20.92
C ASP A 58 -52.94 78.53 20.93
N LEU A 59 -51.88 79.22 21.36
CA LEU A 59 -50.55 78.63 21.55
C LEU A 59 -50.59 77.51 22.60
N ARG A 60 -51.21 77.72 23.77
CA ARG A 60 -51.32 76.68 24.80
C ARG A 60 -52.14 75.49 24.34
N ARG A 61 -53.18 75.72 23.53
CA ARG A 61 -53.97 74.63 22.94
C ARG A 61 -53.13 73.85 21.94
N ALA A 62 -52.40 74.54 21.06
CA ALA A 62 -51.49 73.90 20.10
C ALA A 62 -50.37 73.13 20.80
N GLU A 63 -49.80 73.65 21.89
CA GLU A 63 -48.80 72.98 22.71
C GLU A 63 -49.36 71.72 23.40
N ALA A 64 -50.58 71.78 23.92
CA ALA A 64 -51.25 70.62 24.52
C ALA A 64 -51.58 69.54 23.48
N GLU A 65 -52.04 69.94 22.29
CA GLU A 65 -52.31 69.03 21.17
C GLU A 65 -50.99 68.39 20.67
N HIS A 66 -49.91 69.17 20.55
CA HIS A 66 -48.59 68.67 20.18
C HIS A 66 -48.01 67.72 21.24
N ALA A 67 -48.12 68.04 22.53
CA ALA A 67 -47.68 67.17 23.61
C ALA A 67 -48.46 65.84 23.65
N SER A 68 -49.77 65.90 23.41
CA SER A 68 -50.62 64.71 23.29
C SER A 68 -50.21 63.83 22.10
N ALA A 69 -49.92 64.45 20.95
CA ALA A 69 -49.43 63.75 19.75
C ALA A 69 -48.06 63.07 19.99
N LEU A 70 -47.12 63.76 20.66
CA LEU A 70 -45.83 63.17 21.03
C LEU A 70 -45.99 61.99 22.00
N ALA A 71 -46.88 62.08 22.98
CA ALA A 71 -47.17 60.98 23.90
C ALA A 71 -47.84 59.79 23.21
N ALA A 72 -48.64 60.02 22.17
CA ALA A 72 -49.18 58.95 21.33
C ALA A 72 -48.09 58.28 20.49
N LEU A 73 -47.20 59.06 19.87
CA LEU A 73 -46.07 58.55 19.09
C LEU A 73 -45.13 57.69 19.95
N ALA A 74 -44.79 58.14 21.16
CA ALA A 74 -43.94 57.38 22.08
C ALA A 74 -44.56 56.04 22.50
N ARG A 75 -45.88 55.99 22.70
CA ARG A 75 -46.62 54.75 22.98
C ARG A 75 -46.60 53.80 21.78
N HIS A 76 -46.79 54.32 20.57
CA HIS A 76 -46.70 53.52 19.35
C HIS A 76 -45.29 52.96 19.13
N GLN A 77 -44.24 53.77 19.34
CA GLN A 77 -42.86 53.30 19.23
C GLN A 77 -42.54 52.20 20.24
N THR A 78 -43.03 52.33 21.47
CA THR A 78 -42.86 51.31 22.52
C THR A 78 -43.58 50.01 22.15
N ALA A 79 -44.82 50.10 21.62
CA ALA A 79 -45.57 48.94 21.16
C ALA A 79 -44.89 48.23 19.98
N LEU A 80 -44.31 49.00 19.04
CA LEU A 80 -43.56 48.45 17.91
C LEU A 80 -42.30 47.70 18.36
N ASN A 81 -41.54 48.27 19.30
CA ASN A 81 -40.35 47.61 19.86
C ASN A 81 -40.69 46.29 20.56
N LEU A 82 -41.78 46.25 21.34
CA LEU A 82 -42.25 45.03 22.00
C LEU A 82 -42.71 43.96 20.99
N ALA A 83 -43.35 44.36 19.90
CA ALA A 83 -43.75 43.45 18.83
C ALA A 83 -42.52 42.81 18.15
N LEU A 84 -41.52 43.62 17.80
CA LEU A 84 -40.25 43.17 17.20
C LEU A 84 -39.49 42.19 18.10
N GLU A 85 -39.44 42.45 19.42
CA GLU A 85 -38.82 41.53 20.38
C GLU A 85 -39.58 40.20 20.54
N SER A 86 -40.91 40.20 20.36
CA SER A 86 -41.70 38.96 20.40
C SER A 86 -41.43 38.08 19.17
N GLU A 87 -41.27 38.71 18.00
CA GLU A 87 -40.96 38.02 16.75
C GLU A 87 -39.54 37.45 16.76
N ALA A 88 -38.56 38.21 17.27
CA ALA A 88 -37.18 37.76 17.47
C ALA A 88 -37.05 36.58 18.45
N ARG A 89 -37.95 36.49 19.46
CA ARG A 89 -38.01 35.33 20.36
C ARG A 89 -38.58 34.10 19.65
N ASN A 90 -39.59 34.28 18.81
CA ASN A 90 -40.20 33.20 18.04
C ASN A 90 -39.25 32.63 16.99
N THR A 91 -38.47 33.48 16.29
CA THR A 91 -37.46 33.02 15.33
C THR A 91 -36.35 32.22 16.02
N LYS A 92 -35.82 32.70 17.15
CA LYS A 92 -34.83 31.94 17.95
C LYS A 92 -35.35 30.58 18.41
N LYS A 93 -36.64 30.51 18.82
CA LYS A 93 -37.28 29.23 19.18
C LYS A 93 -37.37 28.30 17.97
N LEU A 94 -37.77 28.82 16.81
CA LEU A 94 -37.86 28.04 15.57
C LEU A 94 -36.49 27.51 15.12
N GLU A 95 -35.44 28.33 15.20
CA GLU A 95 -34.06 27.90 14.95
C GLU A 95 -33.57 26.83 15.93
N SER A 96 -33.94 26.94 17.20
CA SER A 96 -33.59 25.92 18.20
C SER A 96 -34.27 24.58 17.92
N LEU A 97 -35.55 24.61 17.49
CA LEU A 97 -36.30 23.42 17.09
C LEU A 97 -35.76 22.83 15.80
N ASN A 98 -35.40 23.66 14.82
CA ASN A 98 -34.81 23.19 13.57
C ASN A 98 -33.42 22.55 13.81
N ARG A 99 -32.58 23.16 14.66
CA ARG A 99 -31.31 22.55 15.08
C ARG A 99 -31.50 21.23 15.81
N ALA A 100 -32.50 21.14 16.70
CA ALA A 100 -32.83 19.89 17.40
C ALA A 100 -33.32 18.81 16.43
N ALA A 101 -34.14 19.18 15.43
CA ALA A 101 -34.63 18.25 14.40
C ALA A 101 -33.49 17.75 13.49
N ILE A 102 -32.60 18.63 13.04
CA ILE A 102 -31.41 18.27 12.26
C ILE A 102 -30.51 17.31 13.06
N LYS A 103 -30.29 17.60 14.35
CA LYS A 103 -29.51 16.73 15.23
C LYS A 103 -30.17 15.36 15.38
N ALA A 104 -31.48 15.31 15.66
CA ALA A 104 -32.21 14.05 15.78
C ALA A 104 -32.18 13.23 14.48
N GLN A 105 -32.27 13.88 13.32
CA GLN A 105 -32.16 13.22 12.04
C GLN A 105 -30.76 12.65 11.79
N SER A 106 -29.71 13.41 12.14
CA SER A 106 -28.32 12.95 12.11
C SER A 106 -28.10 11.73 13.01
N ASP A 107 -28.62 11.75 14.24
CA ASP A 107 -28.49 10.66 15.21
C ASP A 107 -29.18 9.38 14.71
N VAL A 108 -30.34 9.50 14.03
CA VAL A 108 -31.03 8.37 13.40
C VAL A 108 -30.24 7.82 12.21
N THR A 109 -29.67 8.68 11.37
CA THR A 109 -28.82 8.22 10.25
C THR A 109 -27.58 7.49 10.75
N GLU A 110 -26.93 7.99 11.80
CA GLU A 110 -25.79 7.31 12.43
C GLU A 110 -26.18 5.99 13.10
N SER A 111 -27.35 5.92 13.73
CA SER A 111 -27.86 4.66 14.28
C SER A 111 -28.16 3.63 13.18
N ASN A 112 -28.77 4.05 12.07
CA ASN A 112 -29.08 3.17 10.95
C ASN A 112 -27.80 2.63 10.28
N SER A 113 -26.77 3.46 10.09
CA SER A 113 -25.49 3.00 9.54
C SER A 113 -24.79 2.00 10.47
N LYS A 114 -24.87 2.17 11.79
CA LYS A 114 -24.37 1.19 12.76
C LYS A 114 -25.12 -0.14 12.69
N VAL A 115 -26.44 -0.12 12.50
CA VAL A 115 -27.27 -1.33 12.33
C VAL A 115 -26.95 -2.05 11.02
N GLU A 116 -26.77 -1.31 9.93
CA GLU A 116 -26.38 -1.86 8.63
C GLU A 116 -25.00 -2.52 8.70
N GLN A 117 -24.00 -1.84 9.27
CA GLN A 117 -22.66 -2.40 9.46
C GLN A 117 -22.67 -3.65 10.35
N ALA A 118 -23.47 -3.67 11.43
CA ALA A 118 -23.62 -4.85 12.28
C ALA A 118 -24.26 -6.03 11.52
N THR A 119 -25.18 -5.75 10.60
CA THR A 119 -25.84 -6.77 9.76
C THR A 119 -24.87 -7.35 8.73
N ILE A 120 -24.05 -6.52 8.10
CA ILE A 120 -22.97 -6.94 7.18
C ILE A 120 -21.96 -7.83 7.93
N ASN A 121 -21.47 -7.37 9.09
CA ASN A 121 -20.52 -8.13 9.91
C ASN A 121 -21.08 -9.49 10.34
N LYS A 122 -22.39 -9.57 10.65
CA LYS A 122 -23.07 -10.83 10.97
C LYS A 122 -23.17 -11.75 9.76
N GLY A 123 -23.44 -11.21 8.56
CA GLY A 123 -23.43 -11.94 7.30
C GLY A 123 -22.06 -12.55 7.00
N GLU A 124 -21.00 -11.74 7.09
CA GLU A 124 -19.62 -12.19 6.88
C GLU A 124 -19.19 -13.24 7.91
N ALA A 125 -19.55 -13.08 9.18
CA ALA A 125 -19.28 -14.07 10.22
C ALA A 125 -19.97 -15.40 9.92
N THR A 126 -21.22 -15.36 9.45
CA THR A 126 -21.98 -16.56 9.06
C THR A 126 -21.34 -17.23 7.85
N GLU A 127 -20.92 -16.47 6.84
CA GLU A 127 -20.22 -17.00 5.67
C GLU A 127 -18.87 -17.65 6.05
N ARG A 128 -18.11 -17.04 6.96
CA ARG A 128 -16.87 -17.62 7.50
C ARG A 128 -17.12 -18.94 8.22
N VAL A 129 -18.16 -19.02 9.05
CA VAL A 129 -18.54 -20.27 9.74
C VAL A 129 -18.99 -21.35 8.76
N VAL A 130 -19.76 -21.01 7.73
CA VAL A 130 -20.17 -21.97 6.68
C VAL A 130 -18.96 -22.44 5.88
N LYS A 131 -18.06 -21.55 5.49
CA LYS A 131 -16.80 -21.91 4.81
C LYS A 131 -15.93 -22.82 5.67
N GLN A 132 -15.81 -22.52 6.97
CA GLN A 132 -15.09 -23.37 7.92
C GLN A 132 -15.78 -24.74 8.08
N ALA A 133 -17.10 -24.80 8.21
CA ALA A 133 -17.84 -26.06 8.33
C ALA A 133 -17.70 -26.93 7.07
N VAL A 134 -17.71 -26.33 5.87
CA VAL A 134 -17.44 -27.04 4.61
C VAL A 134 -16.01 -27.57 4.57
N GLN A 135 -15.02 -26.78 5.01
CA GLN A 135 -13.63 -27.23 5.12
C GLN A 135 -13.47 -28.39 6.12
N VAL A 136 -14.11 -28.29 7.29
CA VAL A 136 -14.08 -29.35 8.32
C VAL A 136 -14.69 -30.65 7.77
N ARG A 137 -15.85 -30.58 7.12
CA ARG A 137 -16.48 -31.76 6.51
C ARG A 137 -15.60 -32.36 5.41
N ALA A 138 -15.00 -31.53 4.55
CA ALA A 138 -14.05 -32.00 3.54
C ALA A 138 -12.82 -32.68 4.15
N ILE A 139 -12.34 -32.20 5.30
CA ILE A 139 -11.24 -32.83 6.06
C ILE A 139 -11.69 -34.17 6.64
N GLU A 140 -12.89 -34.26 7.22
CA GLU A 140 -13.45 -35.52 7.75
C GLU A 140 -13.65 -36.56 6.65
N ASP A 141 -14.22 -36.18 5.52
CA ASP A 141 -14.42 -37.06 4.36
C ASP A 141 -13.05 -37.53 3.82
N ALA A 142 -12.08 -36.62 3.68
CA ALA A 142 -10.72 -36.98 3.28
C ALA A 142 -10.04 -37.92 4.29
N PHE A 143 -10.27 -37.72 5.59
CA PHE A 143 -9.73 -38.57 6.65
C PHE A 143 -10.35 -39.97 6.64
N ASN A 144 -11.67 -40.07 6.42
CA ASN A 144 -12.37 -41.35 6.29
C ASN A 144 -11.95 -42.12 5.02
N VAL A 145 -11.75 -41.42 3.90
CA VAL A 145 -11.18 -42.01 2.68
C VAL A 145 -9.74 -42.48 2.92
N ARG A 146 -8.91 -41.75 3.67
CA ARG A 146 -7.55 -42.20 4.02
C ARG A 146 -7.53 -43.43 4.90
N LYS A 147 -8.43 -43.52 5.90
CA LYS A 147 -8.58 -44.72 6.73
C LYS A 147 -8.94 -45.96 5.89
N THR A 148 -9.78 -45.78 4.86
CA THR A 148 -10.13 -46.89 3.97
C THR A 148 -9.02 -47.26 3.00
N ALA A 149 -8.25 -46.29 2.47
CA ALA A 149 -7.11 -46.54 1.61
C ALA A 149 -5.95 -47.23 2.33
N TYR A 150 -5.58 -46.77 3.53
CA TYR A 150 -4.53 -47.41 4.34
C TYR A 150 -4.92 -48.84 4.74
N ARG A 151 -6.16 -49.07 5.18
CA ARG A 151 -6.64 -50.44 5.49
C ARG A 151 -6.63 -51.36 4.28
N ARG A 152 -6.96 -50.87 3.09
CA ARG A 152 -6.84 -51.66 1.86
C ARG A 152 -5.37 -51.98 1.54
N ALA A 153 -4.49 -51.00 1.75
CA ALA A 153 -3.06 -51.17 1.57
C ALA A 153 -2.40 -52.14 2.57
N THR A 154 -2.97 -52.34 3.77
CA THR A 154 -2.48 -53.36 4.71
C THR A 154 -2.77 -54.79 4.25
N GLU A 155 -3.77 -54.98 3.38
CA GLU A 155 -4.27 -56.31 2.99
C GLU A 155 -3.90 -56.69 1.55
N SER A 156 -3.51 -55.71 0.71
CA SER A 156 -3.30 -55.91 -0.72
C SER A 156 -2.05 -55.20 -1.24
N THR A 157 -1.13 -55.96 -1.83
CA THR A 157 0.06 -55.46 -2.55
C THR A 157 -0.32 -54.41 -3.60
N THR A 158 -1.41 -54.63 -4.35
CA THR A 158 -1.87 -53.72 -5.39
C THR A 158 -2.33 -52.39 -4.81
N ASP A 159 -3.15 -52.42 -3.75
CA ASP A 159 -3.65 -51.20 -3.10
C ASP A 159 -2.53 -50.46 -2.36
N ARG A 160 -1.57 -51.17 -1.75
CA ARG A 160 -0.33 -50.58 -1.20
C ARG A 160 0.44 -49.84 -2.27
N ASN A 161 0.75 -50.50 -3.39
CA ASN A 161 1.56 -49.91 -4.44
C ASN A 161 0.88 -48.68 -5.05
N ARG A 162 -0.44 -48.74 -5.25
CA ARG A 162 -1.23 -47.60 -5.73
C ARG A 162 -1.18 -46.42 -4.76
N LEU A 163 -1.40 -46.67 -3.46
CA LEU A 163 -1.33 -45.63 -2.44
C LEU A 163 0.07 -44.98 -2.40
N ILE A 164 1.13 -45.77 -2.46
CA ILE A 164 2.51 -45.26 -2.45
C ILE A 164 2.81 -44.45 -3.71
N ALA A 165 2.39 -44.91 -4.89
CA ALA A 165 2.55 -44.15 -6.14
C ALA A 165 1.85 -42.79 -6.10
N ASP A 166 0.59 -42.75 -5.62
CA ASP A 166 -0.16 -41.50 -5.47
C ASP A 166 0.54 -40.52 -4.50
N LEU A 167 1.06 -41.04 -3.38
CA LEU A 167 1.80 -40.24 -2.40
C LEU A 167 3.16 -39.77 -2.92
N MET A 168 3.86 -40.59 -3.70
CA MET A 168 5.11 -40.20 -4.37
C MET A 168 4.86 -39.07 -5.36
N HIS A 169 3.79 -39.13 -6.14
CA HIS A 169 3.42 -38.06 -7.07
C HIS A 169 3.08 -36.74 -6.34
N LEU A 170 2.37 -36.82 -5.21
CA LEU A 170 2.15 -35.64 -4.35
C LEU A 170 3.46 -35.07 -3.80
N SER A 171 4.37 -35.95 -3.34
CA SER A 171 5.71 -35.58 -2.88
C SER A 171 6.51 -34.89 -3.99
N GLU A 172 6.45 -35.37 -5.23
CA GLU A 172 7.11 -34.75 -6.39
C GLU A 172 6.58 -33.34 -6.67
N ARG A 173 5.26 -33.13 -6.63
CA ARG A 173 4.68 -31.80 -6.82
C ARG A 173 5.16 -30.80 -5.76
N ILE A 174 5.19 -31.22 -4.49
CA ILE A 174 5.69 -30.39 -3.39
C ILE A 174 7.19 -30.09 -3.57
N ALA A 175 7.98 -31.11 -3.92
CA ALA A 175 9.41 -30.95 -4.16
C ALA A 175 9.68 -29.98 -5.32
N VAL A 176 8.97 -30.09 -6.45
CA VAL A 176 9.14 -29.16 -7.58
C VAL A 176 8.88 -27.71 -7.17
N ILE A 177 7.83 -27.45 -6.38
CA ILE A 177 7.54 -26.09 -5.88
C ILE A 177 8.68 -25.59 -4.97
N HIS A 178 9.14 -26.42 -4.03
CA HIS A 178 10.23 -26.08 -3.12
C HIS A 178 11.57 -25.85 -3.84
N LEU A 179 11.92 -26.72 -4.78
CA LEU A 179 13.14 -26.60 -5.58
C LEU A 179 13.08 -25.38 -6.50
N SER A 180 11.91 -25.08 -7.07
CA SER A 180 11.71 -23.85 -7.84
C SER A 180 11.86 -22.60 -6.97
N SER A 181 11.40 -22.63 -5.71
CA SER A 181 11.58 -21.50 -4.78
C SER A 181 13.05 -21.30 -4.41
N ILE A 182 13.82 -22.37 -4.28
CA ILE A 182 15.27 -22.31 -4.05
C ILE A 182 15.99 -21.60 -5.22
N LEU A 183 15.55 -21.84 -6.45
CA LEU A 183 16.08 -21.16 -7.64
C LEU A 183 15.62 -19.69 -7.75
N ALA A 184 14.39 -19.38 -7.32
CA ALA A 184 13.79 -18.06 -7.47
C ALA A 184 14.20 -17.05 -6.39
N ALA A 185 14.57 -17.51 -5.20
CA ALA A 185 14.80 -16.64 -4.06
C ALA A 185 16.28 -16.29 -3.91
N GLU A 186 16.75 -15.27 -4.65
CA GLU A 186 18.10 -14.71 -4.54
C GLU A 186 18.40 -14.23 -3.10
N ASP A 187 17.44 -13.53 -2.48
CA ASP A 187 17.55 -12.99 -1.11
C ASP A 187 17.47 -14.07 0.00
N MET A 188 16.86 -15.23 -0.27
CA MET A 188 16.82 -16.33 0.71
C MET A 188 18.19 -16.94 0.92
N TRP A 189 19.13 -16.83 -0.02
CA TRP A 189 20.44 -17.46 0.11
C TRP A 189 21.27 -16.81 1.22
N GLU A 190 21.28 -15.48 1.33
CA GLU A 190 22.04 -14.82 2.41
C GLU A 190 21.59 -15.27 3.81
N ILE A 191 20.27 -15.33 4.02
CA ILE A 191 19.67 -15.75 5.30
C ILE A 191 19.84 -17.25 5.52
N SER A 192 19.63 -18.07 4.48
CA SER A 192 19.70 -19.54 4.57
C SER A 192 21.14 -20.03 4.76
N LEU A 193 22.13 -19.43 4.09
CA LEU A 193 23.53 -19.75 4.31
C LEU A 193 24.07 -19.19 5.62
N GLY A 194 23.64 -18.00 6.06
CA GLY A 194 23.97 -17.51 7.38
C GLY A 194 23.49 -18.47 8.47
N THR A 195 22.26 -18.96 8.33
CA THR A 195 21.65 -19.95 9.23
C THR A 195 22.32 -21.33 9.10
N ALA A 196 22.62 -21.77 7.87
CA ALA A 196 23.36 -23.00 7.59
C ALA A 196 24.75 -22.98 8.21
N ARG A 197 25.51 -21.91 8.00
CA ARG A 197 26.85 -21.71 8.56
C ARG A 197 26.82 -21.80 10.08
N ASN A 198 25.89 -21.10 10.73
CA ASN A 198 25.77 -21.11 12.18
C ASN A 198 25.34 -22.47 12.73
N SER A 199 24.43 -23.16 12.03
CA SER A 199 23.95 -24.50 12.42
C SER A 199 25.02 -25.58 12.20
N LEU A 200 25.71 -25.55 11.06
CA LEU A 200 26.80 -26.46 10.72
C LEU A 200 28.02 -26.24 11.61
N ALA A 201 28.37 -24.99 11.92
CA ALA A 201 29.44 -24.66 12.87
C ALA A 201 29.08 -25.09 14.30
N GLY A 202 27.82 -24.87 14.72
CA GLY A 202 27.32 -25.31 16.02
C GLY A 202 27.29 -26.84 16.16
N LEU A 203 26.87 -27.56 15.11
CA LEU A 203 26.86 -29.03 15.10
C LEU A 203 28.28 -29.61 15.01
N ALA A 204 29.18 -28.99 14.24
CA ALA A 204 30.59 -29.39 14.18
C ALA A 204 31.31 -29.19 15.52
N ALA A 205 30.90 -28.20 16.32
CA ALA A 205 31.49 -27.94 17.64
C ALA A 205 31.05 -28.95 18.72
N VAL A 206 29.95 -29.69 18.50
CA VAL A 206 29.35 -30.60 19.50
C VAL A 206 29.59 -32.09 19.15
N LEU A 207 29.97 -32.41 17.90
CA LEU A 207 30.16 -33.80 17.44
C LEU A 207 31.66 -34.19 17.34
N ASP A 208 32.08 -35.18 18.13
CA ASP A 208 33.46 -35.74 18.20
C ASP A 208 33.76 -36.75 17.04
N PRO A 209 34.99 -37.27 16.81
CA PRO A 209 35.74 -37.00 15.59
C PRO A 209 35.92 -38.27 14.74
N SER A 210 34.95 -38.59 13.89
CA SER A 210 35.19 -39.56 12.80
C SER A 210 34.27 -39.29 11.61
N GLY A 211 34.68 -38.37 10.73
CA GLY A 211 34.02 -38.10 9.44
C GLY A 211 32.99 -36.97 9.47
N THR A 212 32.01 -37.03 10.36
CA THR A 212 30.89 -36.07 10.42
C THR A 212 31.35 -34.64 10.74
N THR A 213 32.33 -34.49 11.63
CA THR A 213 32.92 -33.19 11.97
C THR A 213 33.65 -32.55 10.79
N ARG A 214 34.25 -33.34 9.89
CA ARG A 214 34.92 -32.82 8.69
C ARG A 214 33.92 -32.38 7.63
N GLY A 215 32.85 -33.16 7.39
CA GLY A 215 31.78 -32.76 6.47
C GLY A 215 31.04 -31.52 6.95
N LEU A 216 30.76 -31.41 8.25
CA LEU A 216 30.11 -30.23 8.83
C LEU A 216 31.04 -29.00 8.88
N ALA A 217 32.32 -29.18 9.20
CA ALA A 217 33.31 -28.10 9.16
C ALA A 217 33.60 -27.64 7.73
N ALA A 218 33.68 -28.57 6.77
CA ALA A 218 33.76 -28.27 5.34
C ALA A 218 32.50 -27.54 4.89
N GLY A 219 31.32 -27.99 5.30
CA GLY A 219 30.05 -27.31 5.03
C GLY A 219 29.95 -25.91 5.64
N ALA A 220 30.49 -25.69 6.84
CA ALA A 220 30.52 -24.38 7.50
C ALA A 220 31.55 -23.43 6.87
N ALA A 221 32.74 -23.94 6.54
CA ALA A 221 33.78 -23.20 5.81
C ALA A 221 33.32 -22.88 4.38
N PHE A 222 32.63 -23.83 3.74
CA PHE A 222 31.98 -23.66 2.45
C PHE A 222 30.86 -22.62 2.56
N ALA A 223 29.95 -22.70 3.52
CA ALA A 223 28.88 -21.71 3.70
C ALA A 223 29.44 -20.30 3.98
N GLY A 224 30.56 -20.20 4.69
CA GLY A 224 31.30 -18.95 4.91
C GLY A 224 31.96 -18.41 3.64
N ALA A 225 32.70 -19.24 2.90
CA ALA A 225 33.36 -18.87 1.65
C ALA A 225 32.34 -18.52 0.54
N THR A 226 31.23 -19.24 0.51
CA THR A 226 30.11 -19.01 -0.40
C THR A 226 29.42 -17.70 -0.03
N GLY A 227 29.28 -17.32 1.25
CA GLY A 227 28.80 -15.98 1.64
C GLY A 227 29.59 -14.81 1.04
N ASP A 228 30.93 -14.95 0.92
CA ASP A 228 31.79 -13.94 0.29
C ASP A 228 31.72 -13.96 -1.25
N LEU A 229 31.51 -15.13 -1.86
CA LEU A 229 31.34 -15.33 -3.32
C LEU A 229 29.92 -15.00 -3.82
N LEU A 230 28.89 -15.21 -2.99
CA LEU A 230 27.46 -15.00 -3.29
C LEU A 230 27.09 -13.53 -3.45
N ARG A 231 27.95 -12.62 -2.97
CA ARG A 231 27.87 -11.20 -3.32
C ARG A 231 27.94 -10.95 -4.83
N SER A 232 28.36 -11.95 -5.61
CA SER A 232 28.09 -12.00 -7.04
C SER A 232 26.93 -12.96 -7.35
N GLU A 233 25.82 -12.38 -7.80
CA GLU A 233 24.54 -13.01 -8.14
C GLU A 233 24.68 -14.29 -9.00
N LEU A 234 25.73 -14.34 -9.83
CA LEU A 234 26.07 -15.47 -10.68
C LEU A 234 26.37 -16.77 -9.91
N TYR A 235 27.09 -16.68 -8.79
CA TYR A 235 27.50 -17.86 -8.01
C TYR A 235 26.37 -18.40 -7.14
N ALA A 236 25.43 -17.53 -6.73
CA ALA A 236 24.20 -17.94 -6.05
C ALA A 236 23.37 -18.87 -6.92
N LYS A 237 23.16 -18.47 -8.18
CA LYS A 237 22.41 -19.25 -9.16
C LYS A 237 23.09 -20.58 -9.47
N SER A 238 24.41 -20.58 -9.63
CA SER A 238 25.21 -21.80 -9.83
C SER A 238 25.08 -22.78 -8.66
N PHE A 239 25.20 -22.30 -7.42
CA PHE A 239 25.12 -23.15 -6.24
C PHE A 239 23.71 -23.68 -5.97
N ALA A 240 22.70 -22.82 -6.17
CA ALA A 240 21.29 -23.21 -6.16
C ALA A 240 20.99 -24.36 -7.11
N THR A 241 21.51 -24.25 -8.33
CA THR A 241 21.35 -25.27 -9.37
C THR A 241 22.02 -26.59 -8.95
N ALA A 242 23.20 -26.53 -8.33
CA ALA A 242 23.90 -27.73 -7.84
C ALA A 242 23.10 -28.46 -6.74
N ILE A 243 22.52 -27.73 -5.79
CA ILE A 243 21.69 -28.31 -4.73
C ILE A 243 20.42 -28.94 -5.31
N VAL A 244 19.72 -28.22 -6.19
CA VAL A 244 18.50 -28.73 -6.82
C VAL A 244 18.78 -30.02 -7.60
N ARG A 245 19.88 -30.04 -8.36
CA ARG A 245 20.30 -31.23 -9.10
C ARG A 245 20.64 -32.40 -8.17
N ALA A 246 21.35 -32.14 -7.07
CA ALA A 246 21.64 -33.17 -6.08
C ALA A 246 20.35 -33.76 -5.48
N CYS A 247 19.35 -32.94 -5.16
CA CYS A 247 18.04 -33.40 -4.71
C CYS A 247 17.35 -34.29 -5.76
N ASP A 248 17.34 -33.87 -7.03
CA ASP A 248 16.69 -34.61 -8.11
C ASP A 248 17.37 -35.96 -8.37
N ASP A 249 18.71 -35.99 -8.38
CA ASP A 249 19.50 -37.22 -8.56
C ASP A 249 19.24 -38.20 -7.40
N GLU A 250 19.35 -37.76 -6.14
CA GLU A 250 19.11 -38.62 -4.97
C GLU A 250 17.67 -39.14 -4.88
N ARG A 251 16.69 -38.30 -5.24
CA ARG A 251 15.29 -38.74 -5.33
C ARG A 251 15.12 -39.79 -6.41
N ARG A 252 15.67 -39.56 -7.60
CA ARG A 252 15.57 -40.50 -8.72
C ARG A 252 16.17 -41.85 -8.36
N ASP A 253 17.35 -41.86 -7.76
CA ASP A 253 18.04 -43.09 -7.36
C ASP A 253 17.27 -43.82 -6.25
N TYR A 254 16.76 -43.09 -5.26
CA TYR A 254 15.95 -43.69 -4.20
C TYR A 254 14.63 -44.24 -4.72
N ARG A 255 13.98 -43.56 -5.68
CA ARG A 255 12.75 -44.02 -6.34
C ARG A 255 12.96 -45.37 -7.02
N ILE A 256 14.06 -45.55 -7.75
CA ILE A 256 14.39 -46.84 -8.39
C ILE A 256 14.48 -47.95 -7.33
N SER A 257 15.12 -47.66 -6.19
CA SER A 257 15.21 -48.61 -5.08
C SER A 257 13.85 -48.95 -4.46
N MET A 258 12.96 -47.95 -4.31
CA MET A 258 11.61 -48.14 -3.81
C MET A 258 10.76 -48.95 -4.77
N GLU A 259 10.80 -48.64 -6.06
CA GLU A 259 10.07 -49.36 -7.11
C GLU A 259 10.47 -50.84 -7.14
N SER A 260 11.76 -51.14 -6.95
CA SER A 260 12.23 -52.52 -6.79
C SER A 260 11.61 -53.20 -5.57
N ARG A 261 11.57 -52.55 -4.39
CA ARG A 261 10.92 -53.10 -3.17
C ARG A 261 9.40 -53.23 -3.33
N MET A 262 8.75 -52.36 -4.08
CA MET A 262 7.31 -52.43 -4.36
C MET A 262 6.89 -53.70 -5.14
N THR A 263 7.83 -54.40 -5.77
CA THR A 263 7.56 -55.71 -6.40
C THR A 263 7.40 -56.85 -5.38
N GLN A 264 7.83 -56.64 -4.14
CA GLN A 264 7.76 -57.64 -3.08
C GLN A 264 6.34 -57.80 -2.53
N THR A 265 6.05 -58.98 -1.98
CA THR A 265 4.76 -59.30 -1.34
C THR A 265 4.50 -58.45 -0.09
N ILE A 266 3.24 -58.39 0.35
CA ILE A 266 2.84 -57.59 1.51
C ILE A 266 3.57 -58.01 2.80
N ASP A 267 3.87 -59.29 2.97
CA ASP A 267 4.58 -59.80 4.15
C ASP A 267 6.05 -59.36 4.22
N LYS A 268 6.69 -59.12 3.06
CA LYS A 268 8.09 -58.69 2.98
C LYS A 268 8.24 -57.18 2.97
N TYR A 269 7.26 -56.49 2.40
CA TYR A 269 7.24 -55.04 2.29
C TYR A 269 5.86 -54.48 2.67
N PRO A 270 5.49 -54.52 3.97
CA PRO A 270 4.20 -54.02 4.43
C PRO A 270 4.08 -52.51 4.20
N ILE A 271 2.84 -52.00 4.21
CA ILE A 271 2.56 -50.57 3.98
C ILE A 271 3.34 -49.66 4.92
N ASP A 272 3.60 -50.07 6.16
CA ASP A 272 4.35 -49.26 7.13
C ASP A 272 5.80 -49.03 6.70
N LEU A 273 6.48 -50.07 6.21
CA LEU A 273 7.83 -49.92 5.65
C LEU A 273 7.80 -49.05 4.40
N ALA A 274 6.78 -49.21 3.56
CA ALA A 274 6.63 -48.40 2.36
C ALA A 274 6.38 -46.91 2.67
N LEU A 275 5.67 -46.60 3.75
CA LEU A 275 5.49 -45.23 4.23
C LEU A 275 6.78 -44.64 4.81
N VAL A 276 7.60 -45.44 5.51
CA VAL A 276 8.94 -45.00 5.95
C VAL A 276 9.81 -44.64 4.74
N ASP A 277 9.80 -45.50 3.72
CA ASP A 277 10.52 -45.24 2.47
C ASP A 277 10.01 -43.99 1.75
N LEU A 278 8.71 -43.76 1.73
CA LEU A 278 8.12 -42.55 1.16
C LEU A 278 8.57 -41.28 1.92
N VAL A 279 8.65 -41.33 3.25
CA VAL A 279 9.15 -40.20 4.06
C VAL A 279 10.61 -39.94 3.73
N GLU A 280 11.43 -40.97 3.60
CA GLU A 280 12.83 -40.85 3.22
C GLU A 280 12.99 -40.27 1.80
N TYR A 281 12.21 -40.77 0.83
CA TYR A 281 12.11 -40.21 -0.51
C TYR A 281 11.75 -38.71 -0.49
N HIS A 282 10.79 -38.31 0.33
CA HIS A 282 10.41 -36.91 0.48
C HIS A 282 11.55 -36.05 1.07
N LYS A 283 12.22 -36.53 2.13
CA LYS A 283 13.35 -35.83 2.76
C LYS A 283 14.51 -35.58 1.80
N ARG A 284 14.75 -36.49 0.85
CA ARG A 284 15.78 -36.31 -0.19
C ARG A 284 15.53 -35.11 -1.11
N GLY A 285 14.29 -34.62 -1.18
CA GLY A 285 13.95 -33.39 -1.89
C GLY A 285 14.15 -32.10 -1.09
N SER A 286 14.62 -32.18 0.16
CA SER A 286 14.84 -31.00 0.99
C SER A 286 16.14 -30.29 0.66
N PHE A 287 16.14 -28.96 0.79
CA PHE A 287 17.33 -28.12 0.66
C PHE A 287 18.55 -28.68 1.40
N TRP A 288 18.37 -29.07 2.67
CA TRP A 288 19.45 -29.52 3.53
C TRP A 288 20.07 -30.83 3.07
N HIS A 289 19.26 -31.76 2.55
CA HIS A 289 19.77 -32.99 1.98
C HIS A 289 20.61 -32.70 0.74
N GLY A 290 20.09 -31.92 -0.21
CA GLY A 290 20.86 -31.51 -1.39
C GLY A 290 22.16 -30.79 -1.04
N LEU A 291 22.13 -29.90 -0.05
CA LEU A 291 23.34 -29.24 0.47
C LEU A 291 24.34 -30.25 1.03
N SER A 292 23.90 -31.20 1.86
CA SER A 292 24.80 -32.22 2.43
C SER A 292 25.48 -33.05 1.35
N VAL A 293 24.75 -33.44 0.31
CA VAL A 293 25.27 -34.22 -0.82
C VAL A 293 26.29 -33.41 -1.61
N VAL A 294 26.02 -32.13 -1.87
CA VAL A 294 26.98 -31.24 -2.54
C VAL A 294 28.25 -31.07 -1.70
N VAL A 295 28.14 -30.94 -0.38
CA VAL A 295 29.28 -30.81 0.53
C VAL A 295 30.09 -32.11 0.61
N GLU A 296 29.44 -33.27 0.70
CA GLU A 296 30.10 -34.58 0.67
C GLU A 296 30.84 -34.79 -0.65
N ARG A 297 30.24 -34.38 -1.77
CA ARG A 297 30.91 -34.39 -3.08
C ARG A 297 32.08 -33.40 -3.14
N ALA A 298 32.11 -32.36 -2.31
CA ALA A 298 33.14 -31.32 -2.24
C ALA A 298 34.25 -31.61 -1.19
N SER A 299 34.52 -32.87 -0.89
CA SER A 299 35.38 -33.26 0.24
C SER A 299 36.84 -32.81 0.12
N THR A 300 37.33 -32.57 -1.10
CA THR A 300 38.67 -32.03 -1.36
C THR A 300 38.65 -30.66 -2.03
N PRO A 301 39.73 -29.86 -1.95
CA PRO A 301 39.85 -28.61 -2.70
C PRO A 301 39.70 -28.79 -4.22
N GLU A 302 40.12 -29.94 -4.75
CA GLU A 302 39.97 -30.32 -6.16
C GLU A 302 38.50 -30.59 -6.51
N ASP A 303 37.78 -31.31 -5.66
CA ASP A 303 36.35 -31.54 -5.83
C ASP A 303 35.55 -30.24 -5.75
N LEU A 304 35.95 -29.33 -4.85
CA LEU A 304 35.37 -28.01 -4.73
C LEU A 304 35.59 -27.19 -6.02
N ALA A 305 36.78 -27.26 -6.61
CA ALA A 305 37.07 -26.62 -7.88
C ALA A 305 36.25 -27.24 -9.03
N ALA A 306 36.13 -28.58 -9.07
CA ALA A 306 35.31 -29.28 -10.06
C ALA A 306 33.83 -28.93 -9.95
N LEU A 307 33.28 -28.89 -8.73
CA LEU A 307 31.91 -28.46 -8.47
C LEU A 307 31.66 -27.02 -8.87
N LYS A 308 32.62 -26.11 -8.61
CA LYS A 308 32.54 -24.72 -9.09
C LYS A 308 32.49 -24.66 -10.62
N THR A 309 33.38 -25.39 -11.30
CA THR A 309 33.41 -25.45 -12.77
C THR A 309 32.11 -26.03 -13.32
N GLU A 310 31.56 -27.09 -12.72
CA GLU A 310 30.30 -27.69 -13.15
C GLU A 310 29.11 -26.76 -12.88
N ALA A 311 29.08 -26.09 -11.73
CA ALA A 311 28.02 -25.15 -11.38
C ALA A 311 28.04 -23.90 -12.28
N GLU A 312 29.22 -23.40 -12.66
CA GLU A 312 29.37 -22.33 -13.64
C GLU A 312 28.90 -22.80 -15.02
N ARG A 313 29.31 -24.00 -15.43
CA ARG A 313 28.88 -24.62 -16.69
C ARG A 313 27.36 -24.72 -16.79
N ASN A 314 26.71 -25.23 -15.75
CA ASN A 314 25.25 -25.40 -15.73
C ASN A 314 24.52 -24.06 -15.73
N SER A 315 25.04 -23.04 -15.03
CA SER A 315 24.50 -21.68 -15.07
C SER A 315 24.58 -21.09 -16.49
N LEU A 316 25.71 -21.26 -17.18
CA LEU A 316 25.87 -20.81 -18.57
C LEU A 316 24.92 -21.53 -19.53
N ILE A 317 24.67 -22.83 -19.34
CA ILE A 317 23.69 -23.60 -20.12
C ILE A 317 22.26 -23.08 -19.88
N ALA A 318 21.90 -22.78 -18.63
CA ALA A 318 20.60 -22.24 -18.28
C ALA A 318 20.40 -20.84 -18.89
N GLN A 319 21.38 -19.94 -18.75
CA GLN A 319 21.35 -18.61 -19.36
C GLN A 319 21.23 -18.67 -20.88
N ALA A 320 22.02 -19.53 -21.52
CA ALA A 320 21.96 -19.77 -22.96
C ALA A 320 20.57 -20.26 -23.40
N SER A 321 19.95 -21.14 -22.61
CA SER A 321 18.61 -21.66 -22.88
C SER A 321 17.54 -20.58 -22.77
N VAL A 322 17.61 -19.71 -21.76
CA VAL A 322 16.68 -18.58 -21.59
C VAL A 322 16.85 -17.56 -22.72
N LYS A 323 18.09 -17.13 -23.01
CA LYS A 323 18.39 -16.20 -24.11
C LYS A 323 17.88 -16.73 -25.45
N ARG A 324 18.03 -18.03 -25.70
CA ARG A 324 17.47 -18.68 -26.89
C ARG A 324 15.95 -18.53 -26.97
N ILE A 325 15.23 -18.85 -25.89
CA ILE A 325 13.77 -18.75 -25.86
C ILE A 325 13.34 -17.31 -26.12
N THR A 326 14.01 -16.34 -25.49
CA THR A 326 13.77 -14.92 -25.68
C THR A 326 14.01 -14.51 -27.14
N LEU A 327 15.16 -14.86 -27.72
CA LEU A 327 15.50 -14.55 -29.12
C LEU A 327 14.48 -15.12 -30.11
N VAL A 328 14.09 -16.39 -29.95
CA VAL A 328 13.09 -17.03 -30.82
C VAL A 328 11.74 -16.31 -30.71
N THR A 329 11.31 -15.98 -29.48
CA THR A 329 10.05 -15.27 -29.24
C THR A 329 10.08 -13.84 -29.80
N SER A 330 11.20 -13.15 -29.65
CA SER A 330 11.41 -11.80 -30.19
C SER A 330 11.43 -11.82 -31.72
N LEU A 331 12.08 -12.80 -32.37
CA LEU A 331 12.02 -12.93 -33.83
C LEU A 331 10.61 -13.11 -34.36
N ASP A 332 9.79 -13.92 -33.69
CA ASP A 332 8.41 -14.13 -34.12
C ASP A 332 7.57 -12.85 -34.00
N ARG A 333 7.88 -11.98 -33.02
CA ARG A 333 7.24 -10.66 -32.88
C ARG A 333 7.68 -9.70 -33.98
N VAL A 334 8.98 -9.65 -34.27
CA VAL A 334 9.57 -8.70 -35.24
C VAL A 334 9.38 -9.17 -36.69
N ARG A 335 9.05 -10.45 -36.93
CA ARG A 335 8.70 -11.00 -38.26
C ARG A 335 7.70 -10.15 -39.06
N ARG A 336 6.83 -9.40 -38.38
CA ARG A 336 5.81 -8.54 -39.03
C ARG A 336 6.34 -7.17 -39.45
N THR A 337 7.46 -6.73 -38.87
CA THR A 337 8.05 -5.40 -39.09
C THR A 337 9.38 -5.46 -39.82
N MET A 338 10.13 -6.56 -39.71
CA MET A 338 11.37 -6.78 -40.45
C MET A 338 11.12 -7.10 -41.94
N GLY A 339 12.06 -6.68 -42.79
CA GLY A 339 12.11 -7.13 -44.18
C GLY A 339 12.31 -8.64 -44.28
N ALA A 340 11.74 -9.27 -45.31
CA ALA A 340 11.80 -10.72 -45.48
C ALA A 340 13.23 -11.26 -45.58
N GLU A 341 14.15 -10.50 -46.20
CA GLU A 341 15.56 -10.87 -46.33
C GLU A 341 16.29 -10.84 -44.99
N GLU A 342 16.12 -9.76 -44.22
CA GLU A 342 16.72 -9.59 -42.89
C GLU A 342 16.22 -10.66 -41.91
N TYR A 343 14.92 -11.00 -41.98
CA TYR A 343 14.36 -12.08 -41.18
C TYR A 343 14.96 -13.45 -41.53
N VAL A 344 15.18 -13.73 -42.81
CA VAL A 344 15.78 -14.99 -43.27
C VAL A 344 17.24 -15.09 -42.84
N GLU A 345 18.00 -13.99 -42.90
CA GLU A 345 19.39 -13.93 -42.46
C GLU A 345 19.51 -14.22 -40.96
N VAL A 346 18.78 -13.47 -40.11
CA VAL A 346 18.81 -13.67 -38.65
C VAL A 346 18.31 -15.06 -38.28
N ARG A 347 17.30 -15.59 -38.98
CA ARG A 347 16.82 -16.97 -38.76
C ARG A 347 17.83 -18.03 -39.20
N SER A 348 18.62 -17.78 -40.24
CA SER A 348 19.71 -18.65 -40.68
C SER A 348 20.87 -18.65 -39.68
N GLU A 349 21.28 -17.47 -39.19
CA GLU A 349 22.30 -17.35 -38.12
C GLU A 349 21.85 -18.08 -36.85
N LEU A 350 20.60 -17.90 -36.42
CA LEU A 350 20.01 -18.67 -35.32
C LEU A 350 20.05 -20.17 -35.63
N ASN A 351 19.54 -20.64 -36.76
CA ASN A 351 19.54 -22.08 -37.08
C ASN A 351 20.96 -22.68 -37.11
N THR A 352 21.96 -21.91 -37.53
CA THR A 352 23.37 -22.32 -37.52
C THR A 352 23.92 -22.42 -36.09
N LEU A 353 23.51 -21.51 -35.21
CA LEU A 353 23.83 -21.53 -33.77
C LEU A 353 23.00 -22.52 -32.94
N PHE A 354 21.84 -22.96 -33.44
CA PHE A 354 20.79 -23.69 -32.68
C PHE A 354 20.30 -24.98 -33.34
N GLY A 355 21.00 -25.52 -34.33
CA GLY A 355 20.63 -26.80 -34.97
C GLY A 355 20.34 -27.91 -33.95
N ASP A 356 19.70 -29.00 -34.40
CA ASP A 356 19.21 -30.10 -33.54
C ASP A 356 20.29 -30.66 -32.58
N GLU A 357 21.56 -30.46 -32.90
CA GLU A 357 22.71 -30.82 -32.08
C GLU A 357 22.91 -29.98 -30.81
N PHE A 358 22.29 -28.80 -30.62
CA PHE A 358 22.58 -27.95 -29.46
C PHE A 358 22.33 -28.63 -28.10
N ARG A 359 21.27 -29.45 -28.00
CA ARG A 359 21.01 -30.23 -26.77
C ARG A 359 22.10 -31.27 -26.50
N PHE A 360 22.75 -31.76 -27.55
CA PHE A 360 23.83 -32.74 -27.48
C PHE A 360 25.19 -32.04 -27.23
N LEU A 361 25.45 -30.94 -27.94
CA LEU A 361 26.70 -30.18 -27.89
C LEU A 361 26.86 -29.39 -26.60
N SER A 362 25.81 -28.80 -26.02
CA SER A 362 25.92 -28.10 -24.72
C SER A 362 26.43 -29.01 -23.60
N ARG A 363 26.15 -30.32 -23.67
CA ARG A 363 26.65 -31.35 -22.74
C ARG A 363 28.10 -31.78 -23.01
N SER A 364 28.68 -31.46 -24.16
CA SER A 364 30.10 -31.73 -24.49
C SER A 364 30.97 -30.47 -24.57
N MET A 365 30.39 -29.28 -24.61
CA MET A 365 31.13 -28.01 -24.68
C MET A 365 31.96 -27.74 -23.43
N THR A 366 33.18 -27.24 -23.64
CA THR A 366 34.03 -26.70 -22.59
C THR A 366 33.42 -25.42 -22.01
N LEU A 367 33.85 -25.03 -20.81
CA LEU A 367 33.38 -23.81 -20.15
C LEU A 367 33.62 -22.57 -21.03
N ASP A 368 34.81 -22.45 -21.64
CA ASP A 368 35.13 -21.36 -22.55
C ASP A 368 34.26 -21.38 -23.81
N GLY A 369 33.95 -22.57 -24.34
CA GLY A 369 32.98 -22.73 -25.42
C GLY A 369 31.59 -22.18 -25.04
N LEU A 370 31.10 -22.46 -23.83
CA LEU A 370 29.82 -21.95 -23.35
C LEU A 370 29.84 -20.43 -23.11
N ARG A 371 30.97 -19.86 -22.69
CA ARG A 371 31.14 -18.40 -22.57
C ARG A 371 31.10 -17.72 -23.93
N HIS A 372 31.83 -18.25 -24.91
CA HIS A 372 31.79 -17.77 -26.30
C HIS A 372 30.38 -17.85 -26.88
N TYR A 373 29.69 -18.96 -26.64
CA TYR A 373 28.31 -19.14 -27.06
C TYR A 373 27.37 -18.08 -26.46
N ASN A 374 27.42 -17.87 -25.15
CA ASN A 374 26.61 -16.86 -24.49
C ASN A 374 26.88 -15.44 -24.99
N ARG A 375 28.12 -15.13 -25.37
CA ARG A 375 28.49 -13.85 -25.99
C ARG A 375 27.88 -13.71 -27.39
N ALA A 376 27.93 -14.75 -28.21
CA ALA A 376 27.29 -14.75 -29.52
C ALA A 376 25.76 -14.52 -29.42
N LEU A 377 25.11 -15.06 -28.39
CA LEU A 377 23.69 -14.78 -28.11
C LEU A 377 23.42 -13.32 -27.74
N GLU A 378 24.33 -12.68 -26.98
CA GLU A 378 24.22 -11.26 -26.64
C GLU A 378 24.39 -10.37 -27.87
N GLU A 379 25.33 -10.71 -28.74
CA GLU A 379 25.55 -10.00 -30.01
C GLU A 379 24.33 -10.10 -30.93
N LEU A 380 23.71 -11.29 -31.04
CA LEU A 380 22.47 -11.47 -31.79
C LEU A 380 21.29 -10.69 -31.21
N GLN A 381 21.14 -10.69 -29.88
CA GLN A 381 20.09 -9.91 -29.22
C GLN A 381 20.28 -8.41 -29.49
N ALA A 382 21.52 -7.92 -29.41
CA ALA A 382 21.83 -6.54 -29.71
C ALA A 382 21.54 -6.15 -31.17
N LYS A 383 21.85 -7.03 -32.15
CA LYS A 383 21.46 -6.82 -33.55
C LYS A 383 19.94 -6.70 -33.71
N LEU A 384 19.18 -7.62 -33.08
CA LEU A 384 17.73 -7.63 -33.15
C LEU A 384 17.12 -6.35 -32.55
N ASP A 385 17.63 -5.90 -31.41
CA ASP A 385 17.17 -4.67 -30.76
C ASP A 385 17.45 -3.43 -31.62
N GLN A 386 18.59 -3.38 -32.33
CA GLN A 386 18.89 -2.31 -33.29
C GLN A 386 17.89 -2.27 -34.45
N SER A 387 17.57 -3.42 -35.06
CA SER A 387 16.60 -3.52 -36.15
C SER A 387 15.19 -3.06 -35.74
N VAL A 388 14.80 -3.28 -34.47
CA VAL A 388 13.51 -2.80 -33.93
C VAL A 388 13.51 -1.28 -33.74
N SER A 389 14.64 -0.68 -33.37
CA SER A 389 14.74 0.76 -33.12
C SER A 389 14.93 1.63 -34.37
N GLY A 390 15.37 1.03 -35.48
CA GLY A 390 15.71 1.73 -36.72
C GLY A 390 14.63 1.78 -37.80
N GLY A 391 13.50 1.09 -37.61
CA GLY A 391 12.32 1.13 -38.48
C GLY A 391 11.15 1.82 -37.80
#